data_AF-A0A5Q4ZXM9-F1
#
_entry.id   AF-A0A5Q4ZXM9-F1
#
_cell.length_a   1.000
_cell.length_b   1.000
_cell.length_c   1.000
_cell.angle_alpha   90.00
_cell.angle_beta   90.00
_cell.angle_gamma   90.00
#
_symmetry.space_group_name_H-M   'P 1'
#
loop_
_entity.id
_entity.type
_entity.pdbx_description
1 polymer ?
#
loop_
_entity_poly.entity_id
_entity_poly.type
_entity_poly.pdbx_seq_one_letter_code
_entity_poly.pdbx_strand_id
1 'polypeptide(L)'
;MIDKIIWMIDIINILMLTIGMFITILLTIYLVVKNRKIKEELINKVADCAPSVFRERSINSMRNVAHNWLIGTMFPSIWFMYPILRFLCSLSNIEIITWRKNIRMTLGSIYSLCVFSLNLSSVGGIYLVARYLLSSS
;
A
#
# COMPACT_ATOMS: atom_id res chain seq x y z
N MET A 1 33.14 13.20 -16.70
CA MET A 1 31.88 13.95 -16.96
C MET A 1 30.67 13.08 -16.66
N ILE A 2 30.65 11.84 -17.14
CA ILE A 2 29.61 10.83 -16.84
C ILE A 2 29.49 10.58 -15.32
N ASP A 3 30.60 10.44 -14.59
CA ASP A 3 30.55 10.17 -13.13
C ASP A 3 29.88 11.29 -12.32
N LYS A 4 30.08 12.55 -12.72
CA LYS A 4 29.41 13.70 -12.08
C LYS A 4 27.90 13.69 -12.34
N ILE A 5 27.48 13.24 -13.52
CA ILE A 5 26.07 13.14 -13.88
C ILE A 5 25.41 12.01 -13.08
N ILE A 6 26.07 10.85 -12.97
CA ILE A 6 25.59 9.71 -12.17
C ILE A 6 25.43 10.12 -10.71
N TRP A 7 26.43 10.77 -10.12
CA TRP A 7 26.37 11.23 -8.74
C TRP A 7 25.24 12.24 -8.49
N MET A 8 25.01 13.15 -9.43
CA MET A 8 23.90 14.11 -9.35
C MET A 8 22.52 13.40 -9.43
N ILE A 9 22.39 12.39 -10.30
CA ILE A 9 21.18 11.56 -10.39
C ILE A 9 20.94 10.81 -9.08
N ASP A 10 21.97 10.23 -8.47
CA ASP A 10 21.86 9.54 -7.19
C ASP A 10 21.37 10.47 -6.08
N ILE A 11 21.90 11.68 -5.99
CA ILE A 11 21.46 12.68 -4.99
C ILE A 11 20.00 13.06 -5.20
N ILE A 12 19.59 13.34 -6.44
CA ILE A 12 18.20 13.70 -6.75
C ILE A 12 17.27 12.57 -6.34
N ASN A 13 17.63 11.31 -6.63
CA ASN A 13 16.81 10.16 -6.27
C ASN A 13 16.75 9.91 -4.76
N ILE A 14 17.86 10.09 -4.02
CA ILE A 14 17.87 10.00 -2.56
C ILE A 14 16.99 11.11 -1.95
N LEU A 15 17.05 12.33 -2.48
CA LEU A 15 16.19 13.43 -2.05
C LEU A 15 14.72 13.12 -2.35
N MET A 16 14.39 12.64 -3.55
CA MET A 16 13.03 12.24 -3.92
C MET A 16 12.50 11.11 -3.04
N LEU A 17 13.32 10.10 -2.74
CA LEU A 17 12.95 9.03 -1.81
C LEU A 17 12.69 9.57 -0.41
N THR A 18 13.56 10.44 0.10
CA THR A 18 13.44 11.00 1.45
C THR A 18 12.17 11.85 1.56
N ILE A 19 11.97 12.78 0.63
CA ILE A 19 10.79 13.65 0.58
C ILE A 19 9.51 12.82 0.38
N GLY A 20 9.53 11.83 -0.52
CA GLY A 20 8.41 10.94 -0.77
C GLY A 20 8.00 10.18 0.49
N MET A 21 8.97 9.61 1.22
CA MET A 21 8.72 8.92 2.49
C MET A 21 8.13 9.85 3.55
N PHE A 22 8.65 11.08 3.67
CA PHE A 22 8.08 12.07 4.59
C PHE A 22 6.63 12.41 4.25
N ILE A 23 6.33 12.67 2.98
CA ILE A 23 4.96 12.95 2.52
C ILE A 23 4.05 11.75 2.79
N THR A 24 4.51 10.52 2.50
CA THR A 24 3.76 9.29 2.79
C THR A 24 3.46 9.15 4.27
N ILE A 25 4.41 9.42 5.16
CA ILE A 25 4.20 9.37 6.62
C ILE A 25 3.16 10.41 7.05
N LEU A 26 3.32 11.67 6.63
CA LEU A 26 2.39 12.75 6.98
C LEU A 26 0.98 12.48 6.46
N LEU A 27 0.85 12.02 5.21
CA LEU A 27 -0.43 11.68 4.61
C LEU A 27 -1.09 10.50 5.32
N THR A 28 -0.30 9.51 5.72
CA THR A 28 -0.77 8.37 6.50
C THR A 28 -1.30 8.79 7.87
N ILE A 29 -0.55 9.64 8.60
CA ILE A 29 -0.99 10.20 9.88
C ILE A 29 -2.28 11.01 9.69
N TYR A 30 -2.33 11.88 8.68
CA TYR A 30 -3.50 12.68 8.35
C TYR A 30 -4.74 11.80 8.11
N LEU A 31 -4.62 10.76 7.27
CA LEU A 31 -5.72 9.87 6.96
C LEU A 31 -6.17 9.06 8.19
N VAL A 32 -5.24 8.58 9.01
CA VAL A 32 -5.57 7.84 10.23
C VAL A 32 -6.32 8.73 11.23
N VAL A 33 -5.83 9.95 11.46
CA VAL A 33 -6.46 10.90 12.39
C VAL A 33 -7.83 11.34 11.88
N LYS A 34 -7.93 11.72 10.61
CA LYS A 34 -9.19 12.16 9.98
C LYS A 34 -10.26 11.09 10.03
N ASN A 35 -9.90 9.83 9.78
CA ASN A 35 -10.85 8.73 9.71
C ASN A 35 -10.99 7.96 11.04
N ARG A 36 -10.36 8.43 12.14
CA ARG A 36 -10.39 7.73 13.45
C ARG A 36 -11.80 7.46 13.96
N LYS A 37 -12.73 8.40 13.78
CA LYS A 37 -14.11 8.29 14.25
C LYS A 37 -14.93 7.23 13.49
N ILE A 38 -14.61 7.03 12.22
CA ILE A 38 -15.27 6.08 11.32
C ILE A 38 -14.45 4.79 11.11
N LYS A 39 -13.40 4.58 11.92
CA LYS A 39 -12.47 3.45 11.81
C LYS A 39 -13.21 2.12 11.74
N GLU A 40 -14.03 1.83 12.74
CA GLU A 40 -14.71 0.53 12.84
C GLU A 40 -15.73 0.34 11.72
N GLU A 41 -16.40 1.40 11.31
CA GLU A 41 -17.31 1.40 10.16
C GLU A 41 -16.56 1.06 8.87
N LEU A 42 -15.41 1.69 8.62
CA LEU A 42 -14.58 1.43 7.45
C LEU A 42 -14.01 0.01 7.44
N ILE A 43 -13.54 -0.49 8.61
CA ILE A 43 -13.04 -1.87 8.73
C ILE A 43 -14.16 -2.86 8.39
N ASN A 44 -15.35 -2.69 8.95
CA ASN A 44 -16.47 -3.58 8.67
C ASN A 44 -16.88 -3.51 7.19
N LYS A 45 -17.01 -2.31 6.63
CA LYS A 45 -17.34 -2.13 5.20
C LYS A 45 -16.32 -2.80 4.27
N VAL A 46 -15.03 -2.69 4.59
CA VAL A 46 -13.95 -3.32 3.80
C VAL A 46 -13.92 -4.84 4.00
N ALA A 47 -14.20 -5.31 5.21
CA ALA A 47 -14.31 -6.74 5.50
C ALA A 47 -15.51 -7.38 4.77
N ASP A 48 -16.62 -6.67 4.67
CA ASP A 48 -17.81 -7.14 3.93
C ASP A 48 -17.56 -7.21 2.41
N CYS A 49 -16.55 -6.49 1.92
CA CYS A 49 -16.10 -6.62 0.53
C CYS A 49 -15.22 -7.86 0.29
N ALA A 50 -14.70 -8.48 1.36
CA ALA A 50 -13.80 -9.62 1.26
C ALA A 50 -14.57 -10.91 0.93
N PRO A 51 -13.91 -11.89 0.29
CA PRO A 51 -14.47 -13.23 0.13
C PRO A 51 -14.90 -13.79 1.48
N SER A 52 -16.05 -14.48 1.54
CA SER A 52 -16.66 -14.94 2.80
C SER A 52 -15.69 -15.76 3.66
N VAL A 53 -14.90 -16.63 3.02
CA VAL A 53 -13.86 -17.47 3.63
C VAL A 53 -12.74 -16.65 4.29
N PHE A 54 -12.52 -15.41 3.82
CA PHE A 54 -11.44 -14.54 4.27
C PHE A 54 -11.90 -13.35 5.11
N ARG A 55 -13.22 -13.14 5.25
CA ARG A 55 -13.79 -11.99 5.95
C ARG A 55 -13.28 -11.85 7.38
N GLU A 56 -13.37 -12.91 8.19
CA GLU A 56 -12.95 -12.88 9.59
C GLU A 56 -11.44 -12.64 9.74
N ARG A 57 -10.64 -13.29 8.89
CA ARG A 57 -9.19 -13.08 8.85
C ARG A 57 -8.84 -11.65 8.42
N SER A 58 -9.60 -11.05 7.51
CA SER A 58 -9.42 -9.66 7.09
C SER A 58 -9.70 -8.68 8.24
N ILE A 59 -10.76 -8.90 9.03
CA ILE A 59 -11.08 -8.09 10.23
C ILE A 59 -9.95 -8.19 11.24
N ASN A 60 -9.51 -9.41 11.56
CA ASN A 60 -8.43 -9.62 12.51
C ASN A 60 -7.13 -8.97 12.01
N SER A 61 -6.83 -9.08 10.71
CA SER A 61 -5.66 -8.45 10.11
C SER A 61 -5.73 -6.92 10.20
N MET A 62 -6.89 -6.31 9.95
CA MET A 62 -7.08 -4.86 10.01
C MET A 62 -7.05 -4.30 11.43
N ARG A 63 -7.56 -5.05 12.41
CA ARG A 63 -7.65 -4.60 13.81
C ARG A 63 -6.38 -4.84 14.61
N ASN A 64 -5.77 -6.01 14.45
CA ASN A 64 -4.81 -6.54 15.42
C ASN A 64 -3.42 -6.79 14.82
N VAL A 65 -3.32 -7.07 13.52
CA VAL A 65 -2.04 -7.44 12.88
C VAL A 65 -1.39 -6.25 12.18
N ALA A 66 -2.19 -5.46 11.47
CA ALA A 66 -1.69 -4.29 10.79
C ALA A 66 -1.34 -3.22 11.82
N HIS A 67 -0.07 -2.81 11.85
CA HIS A 67 0.40 -1.68 12.66
C HIS A 67 -0.37 -0.38 12.33
N ASN A 68 -0.97 -0.32 11.13
CA ASN A 68 -1.92 0.70 10.74
C ASN A 68 -3.15 0.04 10.08
N TRP A 69 -4.31 0.23 10.70
CA TRP A 69 -5.59 -0.29 10.21
C TRP A 69 -5.92 0.17 8.79
N LEU A 70 -5.48 1.37 8.40
CA LEU A 70 -5.67 1.92 7.05
C LEU A 70 -4.82 1.19 6.00
N ILE A 71 -3.66 0.66 6.38
CA ILE A 71 -2.87 -0.21 5.50
C ILE A 71 -3.56 -1.58 5.39
N GLY A 72 -4.13 -2.07 6.48
CA GLY A 72 -4.94 -3.30 6.49
C GLY A 72 -6.15 -3.22 5.55
N THR A 73 -6.85 -2.09 5.50
CA THR A 73 -8.00 -1.92 4.59
C THR A 73 -7.58 -1.89 3.12
N MET A 74 -6.34 -1.51 2.83
CA MET A 74 -5.76 -1.47 1.49
C MET A 74 -5.01 -2.76 1.12
N PHE A 75 -4.92 -3.73 2.02
CA PHE A 75 -4.16 -4.97 1.87
C PHE A 75 -4.30 -5.63 0.50
N PRO A 76 -5.50 -5.89 -0.04
CA PRO A 76 -5.62 -6.55 -1.34
C PRO A 76 -5.17 -5.69 -2.51
N SER A 77 -5.07 -4.37 -2.36
CA SER A 77 -4.67 -3.44 -3.41
C SER A 77 -3.16 -3.24 -3.49
N ILE A 78 -2.42 -3.72 -2.49
CA ILE A 78 -0.96 -3.68 -2.47
C ILE A 78 -0.44 -4.76 -3.42
N TRP A 79 0.48 -4.38 -4.31
CA TRP A 79 0.95 -5.24 -5.41
C TRP A 79 1.59 -6.55 -4.90
N PHE A 80 2.47 -6.48 -3.90
CA PHE A 80 3.14 -7.66 -3.32
C PHE A 80 2.22 -8.54 -2.46
N MET A 81 1.02 -8.08 -2.11
CA MET A 81 0.03 -8.92 -1.39
C MET A 81 -0.72 -9.87 -2.33
N TYR A 82 -0.69 -9.61 -3.64
CA TYR A 82 -1.32 -10.50 -4.63
C TYR A 82 -0.86 -11.97 -4.52
N PRO A 83 0.45 -12.30 -4.51
CA PRO A 83 0.89 -13.68 -4.35
C PRO A 83 0.47 -14.28 -3.01
N ILE A 84 0.43 -13.51 -1.92
CA ILE A 84 -0.04 -13.98 -0.61
C ILE A 84 -1.52 -14.36 -0.69
N LEU A 85 -2.35 -13.52 -1.30
CA LEU A 85 -3.77 -13.79 -1.47
C LEU A 85 -4.02 -14.99 -2.39
N ARG A 86 -3.23 -15.11 -3.45
CA ARG A 86 -3.37 -16.17 -4.44
C ARG A 86 -2.91 -17.54 -3.91
N PHE A 87 -1.74 -17.59 -3.30
CA PHE A 87 -1.08 -18.85 -2.93
C PHE A 87 -1.31 -19.23 -1.47
N LEU A 88 -1.22 -18.29 -0.53
CA LEU A 88 -1.39 -18.61 0.90
C LEU A 88 -2.86 -18.58 1.32
N CYS A 89 -3.68 -17.74 0.69
CA CYS A 89 -5.09 -17.61 1.01
C CYS A 89 -6.00 -18.35 0.03
N SER A 90 -5.43 -18.99 -1.00
CA SER A 90 -6.15 -19.77 -2.02
C SER A 90 -7.30 -19.03 -2.72
N LEU A 91 -7.22 -17.70 -2.82
CA LEU A 91 -8.26 -16.91 -3.47
C LEU A 91 -8.17 -17.00 -5.00
N SER A 92 -9.33 -17.04 -5.65
CA SER A 92 -9.41 -16.94 -7.10
C SER A 92 -9.00 -15.54 -7.59
N ASN A 93 -8.51 -15.44 -8.83
CA ASN A 93 -8.22 -14.14 -9.43
C ASN A 93 -9.48 -13.25 -9.50
N ILE A 94 -10.62 -13.86 -9.78
CA ILE A 94 -11.92 -13.18 -9.86
C ILE A 94 -12.30 -12.60 -8.49
N GLU A 95 -12.13 -13.37 -7.41
CA GLU A 95 -12.37 -12.90 -6.05
C GLU A 95 -11.46 -11.73 -5.67
N ILE A 96 -10.16 -11.81 -5.98
CA ILE A 96 -9.20 -10.73 -5.66
C ILE A 96 -9.55 -9.45 -6.44
N ILE A 97 -9.84 -9.57 -7.74
CA ILE A 97 -10.21 -8.42 -8.58
C ILE A 97 -11.52 -7.79 -8.09
N THR A 98 -12.51 -8.62 -7.78
CA THR A 98 -13.80 -8.18 -7.25
C THR A 98 -13.62 -7.48 -5.91
N TRP A 99 -12.81 -8.05 -5.02
CA TRP A 99 -12.51 -7.44 -3.73
C TRP A 99 -11.84 -6.07 -3.87
N ARG A 100 -10.82 -5.95 -4.74
CA ARG A 100 -10.17 -4.66 -5.06
C ARG A 100 -11.16 -3.63 -5.59
N LYS A 101 -12.03 -4.03 -6.52
CA LYS A 101 -13.06 -3.15 -7.10
C LYS A 101 -14.04 -2.67 -6.05
N ASN A 102 -14.51 -3.57 -5.19
CA ASN A 102 -15.44 -3.24 -4.11
C ASN A 102 -14.81 -2.30 -3.08
N ILE A 103 -13.56 -2.54 -2.67
CA ILE A 103 -12.83 -1.63 -1.78
C ILE A 103 -12.69 -0.23 -2.40
N ARG A 104 -12.34 -0.15 -3.69
CA ARG A 104 -12.22 1.13 -4.39
C ARG A 104 -13.53 1.92 -4.38
N MET A 105 -14.66 1.24 -4.62
CA MET A 105 -15.99 1.87 -4.58
C MET A 105 -16.35 2.32 -3.15
N THR A 106 -16.07 1.49 -2.15
CA THR A 106 -16.40 1.73 -0.75
C THR A 106 -15.59 2.88 -0.13
N LEU A 107 -14.28 2.94 -0.43
CA LEU A 107 -13.38 3.93 0.15
C LEU A 107 -13.31 5.24 -0.65
N GLY A 108 -13.68 5.23 -1.94
CA GLY A 108 -13.78 6.44 -2.77
C GLY A 108 -12.50 7.28 -2.76
N SER A 109 -12.58 8.53 -2.29
CA SER A 109 -11.43 9.44 -2.24
C SER A 109 -10.33 8.99 -1.27
N ILE A 110 -10.69 8.27 -0.20
CA ILE A 110 -9.72 7.69 0.75
C ILE A 110 -8.86 6.67 0.03
N TYR A 111 -9.45 5.86 -0.85
CA TYR A 111 -8.71 4.88 -1.66
C TYR A 111 -7.65 5.55 -2.52
N SER A 112 -8.03 6.61 -3.24
CA SER A 112 -7.10 7.34 -4.12
C SER A 112 -5.93 7.94 -3.35
N LEU A 113 -6.18 8.53 -2.17
CA LEU A 113 -5.12 9.07 -1.31
C LEU A 113 -4.21 7.96 -0.76
N CYS A 114 -4.77 6.82 -0.37
CA CYS A 114 -3.97 5.68 0.09
C CYS A 114 -3.09 5.10 -1.03
N VAL A 115 -3.64 4.90 -2.24
CA VAL A 115 -2.88 4.41 -3.40
C VAL A 115 -1.80 5.40 -3.80
N PHE A 116 -2.10 6.69 -3.81
CA PHE A 116 -1.11 7.74 -4.04
C PHE A 116 0.03 7.66 -3.02
N SER A 117 -0.30 7.56 -1.73
CA SER A 117 0.66 7.42 -0.63
C SER A 117 1.57 6.19 -0.78
N LEU A 118 0.98 5.04 -1.15
CA LEU A 118 1.69 3.77 -1.36
C LEU A 118 2.60 3.79 -2.60
N ASN A 119 2.16 4.41 -3.69
CA ASN A 119 2.98 4.53 -4.89
C ASN A 119 4.15 5.50 -4.67
N LEU A 120 3.92 6.61 -3.95
CA LEU A 120 4.96 7.58 -3.64
C LEU A 120 6.12 6.97 -2.85
N SER A 121 5.83 6.08 -1.90
CA SER A 121 6.88 5.33 -1.18
C SER A 121 7.55 4.24 -2.03
N SER A 122 6.83 3.67 -3.00
CA SER A 122 7.36 2.59 -3.85
C SER A 122 8.35 3.09 -4.91
N VAL A 123 8.18 4.31 -5.44
CA VAL A 123 9.05 4.87 -6.50
C VAL A 123 10.52 4.91 -6.08
N GLY A 124 10.81 5.38 -4.86
CA GLY A 124 12.19 5.42 -4.38
C GLY A 124 12.78 4.04 -4.10
N GLY A 125 11.95 3.08 -3.65
CA GLY A 125 12.39 1.70 -3.42
C GLY A 125 12.79 0.99 -4.70
N ILE A 126 12.02 1.16 -5.78
CA ILE A 126 12.33 0.59 -7.10
C ILE A 126 13.67 1.12 -7.62
N TYR A 127 13.93 2.42 -7.44
CA TYR A 127 15.22 3.01 -7.82
C TYR A 127 16.40 2.38 -7.09
N LEU A 128 16.30 2.24 -5.75
CA LEU A 128 17.39 1.65 -4.95
C LEU A 128 17.66 0.20 -5.34
N VAL A 129 16.62 -0.59 -5.58
CA VAL A 129 16.76 -1.98 -6.03
C VAL A 129 17.42 -2.03 -7.42
N ALA A 130 16.97 -1.19 -8.35
CA ALA A 130 17.58 -1.11 -9.68
C ALA A 130 19.06 -0.72 -9.61
N ARG A 131 19.40 0.28 -8.78
CA ARG A 131 20.80 0.71 -8.57
C ARG A 131 21.64 -0.42 -7.98
N TYR A 132 21.12 -1.10 -6.97
CA TYR A 132 21.79 -2.22 -6.31
C TYR A 132 22.11 -3.33 -7.31
N LEU A 133 21.12 -3.75 -8.10
CA LEU A 133 21.29 -4.77 -9.14
C LEU A 133 22.34 -4.36 -10.18
N LEU A 134 22.35 -3.09 -10.59
CA LEU A 134 23.33 -2.53 -11.51
C LEU A 134 24.75 -2.36 -10.92
N SER A 135 24.93 -2.33 -9.59
CA SER A 135 26.28 -2.43 -8.99
C SER A 135 26.82 -3.84 -8.96
N SER A 136 25.91 -4.82 -8.85
CA SER A 136 26.27 -6.21 -8.61
C SER A 136 26.55 -6.98 -9.91
N SER A 137 26.36 -6.33 -11.06
CA SER A 137 26.64 -6.82 -12.41
C SER A 137 27.90 -6.18 -12.97
#